data_AF-A0A1B6M9X4-F1
#
_entry.id   AF-A0A1B6M9X4-F1
#
_cell.length_a   1.000
_cell.length_b   1.000
_cell.length_c   1.000
_cell.angle_alpha   90.00
_cell.angle_beta   90.00
_cell.angle_gamma   90.00
#
_symmetry.space_group_name_H-M   'P 1'
#
loop_
_entity.id
_entity.type
_entity.pdbx_description
1 polymer ?
#
loop_
_entity_poly.entity_id
_entity_poly.type
_entity_poly.pdbx_seq_one_letter_code
_entity_poly.pdbx_strand_id
1 'polypeptide(L)'
;RSVVSAAVCFVESVIESVDKRKHTTGIFMDLSKAFDSVDHSKLIEILKILGVSEKALNWFSSYLSNRSQYVEISYLSKYNKFIKISSDQKQLRFGVPQGSILGPLLFLCYLKGIDSALINKLNSELCLYADDANLLVSSYSPDETEIHASIELENIGNYLHNHNLLLNSQKTKFITFKTTQNRIIREPTIMYNSHHIEKENSMNFLGLIVDQNLNWDDYVNKILTKINSGIYALTKMSHYCDSKTLKNIYFAHVQSHISYCIALYGCTKKINMNCILKQQKRCIRIMLRLEYRESVKEHFKHLNIFTVYSLYIYECILIVKTQSSKLNTTPSFHTYNTRNRDNIIQPHRLKFYEKKPTYAGYKFLKYVPENIKKEQNLVRFKIFFKSLSNK
;
A
#
# COMPACT_ATOMS: atom_id res chain seq x y z
N ARG A 1 -8.00 -6.35 -4.65
CA ARG A 1 -6.64 -6.28 -4.03
C ARG A 1 -6.78 -5.48 -2.74
N SER A 2 -6.07 -5.81 -1.66
CA SER A 2 -5.98 -4.94 -0.47
C SER A 2 -4.93 -3.85 -0.66
N VAL A 3 -4.99 -2.77 0.12
CA VAL A 3 -3.98 -1.70 0.11
C VAL A 3 -2.57 -2.27 0.28
N VAL A 4 -2.39 -3.13 1.29
CA VAL A 4 -1.11 -3.78 1.59
C VAL A 4 -0.62 -4.60 0.40
N SER A 5 -1.49 -5.36 -0.26
CA SER A 5 -1.09 -6.17 -1.43
C SER A 5 -0.65 -5.31 -2.62
N ALA A 6 -1.30 -4.16 -2.86
CA ALA A 6 -0.91 -3.24 -3.92
C ALA A 6 0.42 -2.56 -3.60
N ALA A 7 0.61 -2.13 -2.34
CA ALA A 7 1.87 -1.54 -1.89
C ALA A 7 3.04 -2.53 -1.97
N VAL A 8 2.80 -3.80 -1.59
CA VAL A 8 3.79 -4.88 -1.71
C VAL A 8 4.15 -5.11 -3.17
N CYS A 9 3.16 -5.23 -4.06
CA CYS A 9 3.41 -5.41 -5.49
C CYS A 9 4.33 -4.31 -6.05
N PHE A 10 3.96 -3.05 -5.84
CA PHE A 10 4.73 -1.91 -6.34
C PHE A 10 6.18 -1.90 -5.81
N VAL A 11 6.36 -2.04 -4.50
CA VAL A 11 7.70 -1.99 -3.89
C VAL A 11 8.54 -3.20 -4.29
N GLU A 12 7.95 -4.38 -4.43
CA GLU A 12 8.67 -5.55 -4.93
C GLU A 12 9.13 -5.38 -6.38
N SER A 13 8.28 -4.83 -7.25
CA SER A 13 8.65 -4.51 -8.63
C SER A 13 9.80 -3.49 -8.70
N VAL A 14 9.77 -2.46 -7.85
CA VAL A 14 10.90 -1.51 -7.69
C VAL A 14 12.19 -2.25 -7.32
N ILE A 15 12.12 -3.12 -6.30
CA ILE A 15 13.29 -3.84 -5.80
C ILE A 15 13.87 -4.78 -6.87
N GLU A 16 13.01 -5.49 -7.60
CA GLU A 16 13.42 -6.38 -8.70
C GLU A 16 14.10 -5.62 -9.84
N SER A 17 13.54 -4.48 -10.26
CA SER A 17 14.11 -3.67 -11.35
C SER A 17 15.48 -3.10 -10.96
N VAL A 18 15.62 -2.58 -9.74
CA VAL A 18 16.91 -2.09 -9.23
C VAL A 18 17.93 -3.23 -9.12
N ASP A 19 17.53 -4.41 -8.65
CA ASP A 19 18.41 -5.58 -8.61
C ASP A 19 18.89 -6.01 -10.00
N LYS A 20 18.10 -5.77 -11.06
CA LYS A 20 18.49 -6.04 -12.46
C LYS A 20 19.39 -4.97 -13.11
N ARG A 21 19.91 -3.99 -12.34
CA ARG A 21 20.65 -2.80 -12.85
C ARG A 21 19.79 -1.83 -13.65
N LYS A 22 18.46 -1.92 -13.59
CA LYS A 22 17.62 -0.96 -14.30
C LYS A 22 17.54 0.35 -13.52
N HIS A 23 17.63 1.45 -14.25
CA HIS A 23 17.15 2.75 -13.79
C HIS A 23 15.63 2.64 -13.64
N THR A 24 15.10 3.04 -12.48
CA THR A 24 13.72 2.76 -12.12
C THR A 24 13.06 4.03 -11.61
N THR A 25 11.97 4.44 -12.25
CA THR A 25 11.20 5.63 -11.90
C THR A 25 9.76 5.24 -11.59
N GLY A 26 9.28 5.63 -10.41
CA GLY A 26 7.86 5.54 -10.06
C GLY A 26 7.19 6.90 -10.21
N ILE A 27 6.18 6.98 -11.08
CA ILE A 27 5.33 8.15 -11.27
C ILE A 27 4.04 7.94 -10.48
N PHE A 28 3.79 8.83 -9.53
CA PHE A 28 2.63 8.84 -8.65
C PHE A 28 1.60 9.80 -9.24
N MET A 29 0.56 9.24 -9.87
CA MET A 29 -0.43 9.99 -10.63
C MET A 29 -1.63 10.32 -9.75
N ASP A 30 -2.14 11.55 -9.89
CA ASP A 30 -3.33 12.03 -9.19
C ASP A 30 -4.43 12.36 -10.22
N LEU A 31 -5.60 11.75 -10.07
CA LEU A 31 -6.73 12.01 -10.95
C LEU A 31 -7.61 13.15 -10.39
N SER A 32 -7.89 14.14 -11.22
CA SER A 32 -8.77 15.24 -10.84
C SER A 32 -10.22 14.78 -10.78
N LYS A 33 -10.82 14.83 -9.58
CA LYS A 33 -12.25 14.51 -9.34
C LYS A 33 -12.66 13.14 -9.91
N ALA A 34 -11.81 12.13 -9.73
CA ALA A 34 -11.93 10.83 -10.38
C ALA A 34 -13.34 10.21 -10.34
N PHE A 35 -13.93 10.12 -9.13
CA PHE A 35 -15.26 9.56 -8.95
C PHE A 35 -16.38 10.41 -9.56
N ASP A 36 -16.22 11.74 -9.60
CA ASP A 36 -17.23 12.68 -10.11
C ASP A 36 -17.17 12.79 -11.65
N SER A 37 -16.07 12.36 -12.26
CA SER A 37 -15.79 12.42 -13.69
C SER A 37 -16.29 11.21 -14.49
N VAL A 38 -16.78 10.16 -13.81
CA VAL A 38 -17.22 8.93 -14.47
C VAL A 38 -18.42 9.19 -15.39
N ASP A 39 -18.28 8.91 -16.67
CA ASP A 39 -19.39 9.03 -17.62
C ASP A 39 -20.36 7.84 -17.49
N HIS A 40 -21.65 8.13 -17.27
CA HIS A 40 -22.65 7.09 -17.04
C HIS A 40 -22.84 6.18 -18.25
N SER A 41 -22.89 6.75 -19.46
CA SER A 41 -23.11 5.98 -20.70
C SER A 41 -21.94 5.04 -20.96
N LYS A 42 -20.70 5.55 -20.88
CA LYS A 42 -19.49 4.73 -21.02
C LYS A 42 -19.40 3.65 -19.93
N LEU A 43 -19.75 3.98 -18.69
CA LEU A 43 -19.75 2.99 -17.60
C LEU A 43 -20.72 1.83 -17.89
N ILE A 44 -21.94 2.12 -18.36
CA ILE A 44 -22.91 1.07 -18.72
C ILE A 44 -22.39 0.22 -19.89
N GLU A 45 -21.76 0.82 -20.89
CA GLU A 45 -21.13 0.09 -22.00
C GLU A 45 -20.00 -0.84 -21.52
N ILE A 46 -19.12 -0.35 -20.64
CA ILE A 46 -18.04 -1.14 -20.04
C ILE A 46 -18.62 -2.31 -19.24
N LEU A 47 -19.67 -2.09 -18.44
CA LEU A 47 -20.33 -3.17 -17.70
C LEU A 47 -20.94 -4.22 -18.64
N LYS A 48 -21.49 -3.79 -19.78
CA LYS A 48 -22.01 -4.70 -20.82
C LYS A 48 -20.89 -5.55 -21.42
N ILE A 49 -19.75 -4.94 -21.75
CA ILE A 49 -18.56 -5.65 -22.25
C ILE A 49 -18.02 -6.66 -21.22
N LEU A 50 -18.11 -6.33 -19.93
CA LEU A 50 -17.74 -7.23 -18.83
C LEU A 50 -18.72 -8.42 -18.65
N GLY A 51 -19.80 -8.49 -19.43
CA GLY A 51 -20.77 -9.59 -19.38
C GLY A 51 -21.83 -9.44 -18.28
N VAL A 52 -22.04 -8.23 -17.76
CA VAL A 52 -23.13 -7.97 -16.81
C VAL A 52 -24.48 -8.18 -17.50
N SER A 53 -25.37 -8.96 -16.88
CA SER A 53 -26.69 -9.27 -17.44
C SER A 53 -27.52 -8.02 -17.71
N GLU A 54 -28.38 -8.07 -18.72
CA GLU A 54 -29.25 -6.95 -19.11
C GLU A 54 -30.13 -6.43 -17.96
N LYS A 55 -30.68 -7.32 -17.12
CA LYS A 55 -31.46 -6.93 -15.94
C LYS A 55 -30.64 -6.07 -14.97
N ALA A 56 -29.39 -6.45 -14.73
CA ALA A 56 -28.49 -5.70 -13.86
C ALA A 56 -28.04 -4.38 -14.52
N LEU A 57 -27.81 -4.36 -15.84
CA LEU A 57 -27.50 -3.13 -16.58
C LEU A 57 -28.64 -2.11 -16.48
N ASN A 58 -29.90 -2.55 -16.65
CA ASN A 58 -31.08 -1.69 -16.49
C ASN A 58 -31.18 -1.15 -15.07
N TRP A 59 -30.86 -1.97 -14.07
CA TRP A 59 -30.78 -1.53 -12.68
C TRP A 59 -29.68 -0.49 -12.46
N PHE A 60 -28.47 -0.68 -13.03
CA PHE A 60 -27.38 0.30 -12.93
C PHE A 60 -27.73 1.61 -13.66
N SER A 61 -28.36 1.53 -14.83
CA SER A 61 -28.84 2.71 -15.55
C SER A 61 -29.84 3.49 -14.71
N SER A 62 -30.81 2.81 -14.10
CA SER A 62 -31.75 3.43 -13.15
C SER A 62 -31.04 3.99 -11.91
N TYR A 63 -30.03 3.29 -11.37
CA TYR A 63 -29.28 3.73 -10.19
C TYR A 63 -28.53 5.04 -10.40
N LEU A 64 -27.97 5.25 -11.60
CA LEU A 64 -27.17 6.42 -11.98
C LEU A 64 -28.00 7.57 -12.55
N SER A 65 -29.13 7.28 -13.20
CA SER A 65 -29.98 8.30 -13.86
C SER A 65 -30.80 9.13 -12.88
N ASN A 66 -31.28 10.29 -13.36
CA ASN A 66 -32.21 11.19 -12.65
C ASN A 66 -31.75 11.61 -11.23
N ARG A 67 -30.43 11.73 -11.04
CA ARG A 67 -29.84 12.27 -9.82
C ARG A 67 -29.71 13.78 -9.91
N SER A 68 -29.85 14.47 -8.79
CA SER A 68 -29.59 15.90 -8.65
C SER A 68 -28.71 16.18 -7.44
N GLN A 69 -28.04 17.33 -7.46
CA GLN A 69 -27.20 17.82 -6.38
C GLN A 69 -27.49 19.30 -6.11
N TYR A 70 -27.28 19.72 -4.86
CA TYR A 70 -27.35 21.12 -4.42
C TYR A 70 -26.34 21.34 -3.28
N VAL A 71 -26.02 22.59 -2.96
CA VAL A 71 -25.11 22.95 -1.86
C VAL A 71 -25.93 23.56 -0.73
N GLU A 72 -25.76 23.05 0.49
CA GLU A 72 -26.34 23.62 1.71
C GLU A 72 -25.22 24.20 2.59
N ILE A 73 -25.34 25.47 2.96
CA ILE A 73 -24.45 26.14 3.91
C ILE A 73 -25.21 26.34 5.22
N SER A 74 -24.62 25.88 6.31
CA SER A 74 -25.12 26.10 7.67
C SER A 74 -24.23 27.10 8.39
N TYR A 75 -24.80 28.18 8.94
CA TYR A 75 -24.07 29.14 9.78
C TYR A 75 -24.86 29.54 11.02
N LEU A 76 -24.13 29.92 12.07
CA LEU A 76 -24.71 30.44 13.29
C LEU A 76 -24.98 31.94 13.11
N SER A 77 -26.23 32.36 13.25
CA SER A 77 -26.59 33.77 13.18
C SER A 77 -26.10 34.53 14.42
N LYS A 78 -26.12 35.87 14.34
CA LYS A 78 -25.83 36.78 15.47
C LYS A 78 -26.67 36.51 16.74
N TYR A 79 -27.76 35.75 16.62
CA TYR A 79 -28.65 35.39 17.72
C TYR A 79 -28.52 33.92 18.14
N ASN A 80 -27.36 33.28 17.91
CA ASN A 80 -27.12 31.86 18.19
C ASN A 80 -28.13 30.89 17.54
N LYS A 81 -28.73 31.27 16.40
CA LYS A 81 -29.62 30.38 15.63
C LYS A 81 -28.87 29.76 14.46
N PHE A 82 -29.00 28.44 14.28
CA PHE A 82 -28.53 27.78 13.08
C PHE A 82 -29.44 28.12 11.90
N ILE A 83 -28.87 28.74 10.86
CA ILE A 83 -29.56 29.04 9.61
C ILE A 83 -28.94 28.17 8.51
N LYS A 84 -29.81 27.60 7.68
CA LYS A 84 -29.43 26.80 6.51
C LYS A 84 -29.90 27.51 5.25
N ILE A 85 -29.00 27.66 4.29
CA ILE A 85 -29.30 28.21 2.97
C ILE A 85 -28.88 27.16 1.94
N SER A 86 -29.78 26.84 1.02
CA SER A 86 -29.55 25.86 -0.04
C SER A 86 -29.57 26.51 -1.42
N SER A 87 -28.72 26.04 -2.33
CA SER A 87 -28.79 26.39 -3.74
C SER A 87 -29.94 25.68 -4.46
N ASP A 88 -30.24 26.10 -5.69
CA ASP A 88 -31.08 25.32 -6.60
C ASP A 88 -30.46 23.94 -6.87
N GLN A 89 -31.34 22.98 -7.18
CA GLN A 89 -30.93 21.65 -7.59
C GLN A 89 -30.45 21.63 -9.04
N LYS A 90 -29.32 20.97 -9.29
CA LYS A 90 -28.80 20.70 -10.64
C LYS A 90 -28.71 19.21 -10.90
N GLN A 91 -29.06 18.79 -12.11
CA GLN A 91 -28.98 17.39 -12.52
C GLN A 91 -27.50 16.93 -12.57
N LEU A 92 -27.26 15.72 -12.06
CA LEU A 92 -25.95 15.07 -12.07
C LEU A 92 -25.84 14.20 -13.33
N ARG A 93 -24.93 14.56 -14.22
CA ARG A 93 -24.69 13.85 -15.50
C ARG A 93 -23.47 12.92 -15.47
N PHE A 94 -22.61 13.11 -14.49
CA PHE A 94 -21.35 12.40 -14.34
C PHE A 94 -21.19 11.98 -12.89
N GLY A 95 -20.38 10.96 -12.71
CA GLY A 95 -19.89 10.51 -11.44
C GLY A 95 -20.72 9.40 -10.82
N VAL A 96 -20.08 8.66 -9.93
CA VAL A 96 -20.74 7.65 -9.10
C VAL A 96 -20.98 8.22 -7.70
N PRO A 97 -22.06 7.83 -7.00
CA PRO A 97 -22.37 8.41 -5.70
C PRO A 97 -21.25 8.14 -4.67
N GLN A 98 -20.59 9.19 -4.19
CA GLN A 98 -19.56 9.08 -3.15
C GLN A 98 -20.18 8.57 -1.85
N GLY A 99 -19.47 7.69 -1.14
CA GLY A 99 -19.98 7.02 0.06
C GLY A 99 -20.95 5.86 -0.22
N SER A 100 -21.29 5.59 -1.48
CA SER A 100 -22.02 4.37 -1.83
C SER A 100 -21.12 3.13 -1.79
N ILE A 101 -21.73 1.98 -1.51
CA ILE A 101 -21.03 0.68 -1.51
C ILE A 101 -20.52 0.32 -2.92
N LEU A 102 -21.26 0.70 -3.96
CA LEU A 102 -20.96 0.33 -5.35
C LEU A 102 -20.03 1.31 -6.06
N GLY A 103 -19.92 2.57 -5.61
CA GLY A 103 -19.08 3.60 -6.24
C GLY A 103 -17.64 3.12 -6.51
N PRO A 104 -16.92 2.59 -5.50
CA PRO A 104 -15.57 2.05 -5.69
C PRO A 104 -15.50 0.92 -6.71
N LEU A 105 -16.48 0.00 -6.72
CA LEU A 105 -16.52 -1.11 -7.67
C LEU A 105 -16.74 -0.61 -9.10
N LEU A 106 -17.69 0.32 -9.28
CA LEU A 106 -18.00 0.91 -10.58
C LEU A 106 -16.79 1.68 -11.13
N PHE A 107 -16.07 2.41 -10.29
CA PHE A 107 -14.85 3.09 -10.68
C PHE A 107 -13.74 2.12 -11.11
N LEU A 108 -13.57 1.00 -10.41
CA LEU A 108 -12.62 -0.05 -10.81
C LEU A 108 -13.01 -0.69 -12.15
N CYS A 109 -14.30 -0.92 -12.40
CA CYS A 109 -14.78 -1.37 -13.70
C CYS A 109 -14.49 -0.32 -14.78
N TYR A 110 -14.69 0.96 -14.48
CA TYR A 110 -14.48 2.06 -15.41
C TYR A 110 -13.02 2.20 -15.87
N LEU A 111 -12.06 1.94 -14.98
CA LEU A 111 -10.63 1.90 -15.31
C LEU A 111 -10.19 0.58 -15.97
N LYS A 112 -11.11 -0.36 -16.23
CA LYS A 112 -10.75 -1.65 -16.81
C LYS A 112 -10.10 -1.47 -18.17
N GLY A 113 -8.90 -2.04 -18.31
CA GLY A 113 -8.19 -2.04 -19.58
C GLY A 113 -7.18 -0.91 -19.72
N ILE A 114 -7.03 -0.02 -18.74
CA ILE A 114 -5.97 1.01 -18.74
C ILE A 114 -4.56 0.43 -18.95
N ASP A 115 -4.31 -0.82 -18.51
CA ASP A 115 -3.05 -1.54 -18.78
C ASP A 115 -2.78 -1.73 -20.29
N SER A 116 -3.79 -1.65 -21.15
CA SER A 116 -3.61 -1.70 -22.61
C SER A 116 -3.05 -0.39 -23.18
N ALA A 117 -3.10 0.70 -22.42
CA ALA A 117 -2.45 1.96 -22.80
C ALA A 117 -0.91 1.84 -22.76
N LEU A 118 -0.39 0.89 -21.97
CA LEU A 118 1.05 0.65 -21.89
C LEU A 118 1.57 -0.02 -23.17
N ILE A 119 2.56 0.62 -23.80
CA ILE A 119 3.23 0.09 -25.00
C ILE A 119 4.33 -0.90 -24.60
N ASN A 120 5.16 -0.55 -23.61
CA ASN A 120 6.30 -1.34 -23.16
C ASN A 120 6.01 -2.12 -21.87
N LYS A 121 5.11 -3.10 -21.96
CA LYS A 121 4.70 -3.94 -20.82
C LYS A 121 5.82 -4.77 -20.18
N LEU A 122 6.98 -4.89 -20.83
CA LEU A 122 8.15 -5.58 -20.27
C LEU A 122 8.94 -4.72 -19.28
N ASN A 123 8.84 -3.39 -19.41
CA ASN A 123 9.61 -2.42 -18.66
C ASN A 123 8.74 -1.45 -17.86
N SER A 124 7.43 -1.46 -18.11
CA SER A 124 6.45 -0.58 -17.50
C SER A 124 5.36 -1.39 -16.82
N GLU A 125 5.02 -1.02 -15.58
CA GLU A 125 3.95 -1.66 -14.79
C GLU A 125 3.05 -0.61 -14.19
N LEU A 126 1.73 -0.81 -14.29
CA LEU A 126 0.73 0.04 -13.68
C LEU A 126 0.21 -0.58 -12.38
N CYS A 127 0.30 0.19 -11.31
CA CYS A 127 -0.20 -0.14 -9.98
C CYS A 127 -1.43 0.71 -9.66
N LEU A 128 -2.61 0.11 -9.82
CA LEU A 128 -3.90 0.73 -9.55
C LEU A 128 -4.45 0.32 -8.18
N TYR A 129 -4.93 1.29 -7.43
CA TYR A 129 -5.71 1.07 -6.22
C TYR A 129 -6.75 2.18 -6.01
N ALA A 130 -8.02 1.87 -6.25
CA ALA A 130 -9.07 2.89 -6.32
C ALA A 130 -8.66 4.02 -7.28
N ASP A 131 -8.66 5.27 -6.83
CA ASP A 131 -8.24 6.47 -7.56
C ASP A 131 -6.73 6.69 -7.61
N ASP A 132 -5.95 6.03 -6.75
CA ASP A 132 -4.49 6.06 -6.82
C ASP A 132 -3.99 5.21 -8.01
N ALA A 133 -3.37 5.87 -8.99
CA ALA A 133 -2.74 5.22 -10.12
C ALA A 133 -1.23 5.51 -10.11
N ASN A 134 -0.40 4.48 -10.25
CA ASN A 134 1.05 4.65 -10.16
C ASN A 134 1.72 3.87 -11.27
N LEU A 135 2.60 4.53 -12.01
CA LEU A 135 3.32 3.94 -13.13
C LEU A 135 4.77 3.69 -12.70
N LEU A 136 5.22 2.45 -12.78
CA LEU A 136 6.63 2.10 -12.62
C LEU A 136 7.23 1.92 -14.01
N VAL A 137 8.30 2.64 -14.33
CA VAL A 137 9.05 2.48 -15.58
C VAL A 137 10.51 2.16 -15.26
N SER A 138 11.08 1.21 -16.00
CA SER A 138 12.47 0.82 -15.79
C SER A 138 13.20 0.38 -17.05
N SER A 139 14.41 0.90 -17.29
CA SER A 139 15.27 0.47 -18.41
C SER A 139 16.74 0.43 -18.01
N TYR A 140 17.62 0.00 -18.92
CA TYR A 140 19.06 -0.12 -18.63
C TYR A 140 19.83 1.20 -18.78
N SER A 141 19.24 2.19 -19.46
CA SER A 141 19.79 3.54 -19.61
C SER A 141 18.91 4.59 -18.93
N PRO A 142 19.48 5.60 -18.24
CA PRO A 142 18.73 6.74 -17.72
C PRO A 142 17.90 7.45 -18.80
N ASP A 143 18.49 7.65 -19.99
CA ASP A 143 17.85 8.37 -21.09
C ASP A 143 16.65 7.57 -21.65
N GLU A 144 16.80 6.26 -21.77
CA GLU A 144 15.68 5.38 -22.14
C GLU A 144 14.57 5.41 -21.09
N THR A 145 14.92 5.45 -19.79
CA THR A 145 13.92 5.51 -18.72
C THR A 145 13.15 6.82 -18.79
N GLU A 146 13.82 7.95 -19.04
CA GLU A 146 13.20 9.28 -19.23
C GLU A 146 12.22 9.28 -20.42
N ILE A 147 12.67 8.78 -21.58
CA ILE A 147 11.87 8.70 -22.80
C ILE A 147 10.65 7.79 -22.58
N HIS A 148 10.85 6.58 -22.06
CA HIS A 148 9.76 5.65 -21.80
C HIS A 148 8.79 6.19 -20.75
N ALA A 149 9.28 6.82 -19.68
CA ALA A 149 8.43 7.42 -18.66
C ALA A 149 7.50 8.48 -19.25
N SER A 150 8.01 9.36 -20.12
CA SER A 150 7.21 10.40 -20.77
C SER A 150 6.21 9.82 -21.77
N ILE A 151 6.63 8.85 -22.60
CA ILE A 151 5.75 8.19 -23.57
C ILE A 151 4.60 7.45 -22.89
N GLU A 152 4.89 6.64 -21.86
CA GLU A 152 3.86 5.86 -21.18
C GLU A 152 2.90 6.75 -20.39
N LEU A 153 3.40 7.83 -19.78
CA LEU A 153 2.56 8.80 -19.09
C LEU A 153 1.60 9.51 -20.06
N GLU A 154 2.08 9.87 -21.26
CA GLU A 154 1.25 10.45 -22.31
C GLU A 154 0.17 9.48 -22.79
N ASN A 155 0.53 8.20 -23.02
CA ASN A 155 -0.44 7.18 -23.43
C ASN A 155 -1.52 6.94 -22.37
N ILE A 156 -1.13 6.86 -21.11
CA ILE A 156 -2.07 6.76 -19.99
C ILE A 156 -2.96 8.00 -19.94
N GLY A 157 -2.37 9.19 -20.07
CA GLY A 157 -3.10 10.45 -20.12
C GLY A 157 -4.16 10.48 -21.23
N ASN A 158 -3.81 10.03 -22.43
CA ASN A 158 -4.71 9.92 -23.56
C ASN A 158 -5.83 8.90 -23.32
N TYR A 159 -5.50 7.74 -22.74
CA TYR A 159 -6.50 6.75 -22.34
C TYR A 159 -7.49 7.34 -21.32
N LEU A 160 -6.98 7.99 -20.28
CA LEU A 160 -7.80 8.64 -19.25
C LEU A 160 -8.70 9.72 -19.85
N HIS A 161 -8.15 10.56 -20.72
CA HIS A 161 -8.89 11.62 -21.41
C HIS A 161 -10.05 11.03 -22.23
N ASN A 162 -9.80 9.94 -22.98
CA ASN A 162 -10.82 9.22 -23.72
C ASN A 162 -11.90 8.59 -22.81
N HIS A 163 -11.61 8.41 -21.52
CA HIS A 163 -12.55 7.96 -20.48
C HIS A 163 -13.08 9.13 -19.63
N ASN A 164 -13.01 10.38 -20.09
CA ASN A 164 -13.46 11.57 -19.34
C ASN A 164 -12.75 11.75 -17.98
N LEU A 165 -11.60 11.11 -17.76
CA LEU A 165 -10.76 11.27 -16.59
C LEU A 165 -9.61 12.22 -16.92
N LEU A 166 -9.22 13.03 -15.94
CA LEU A 166 -8.16 14.03 -16.13
C LEU A 166 -7.02 13.76 -15.16
N LEU A 167 -5.83 13.55 -15.70
CA LEU A 167 -4.61 13.46 -14.92
C LEU A 167 -4.18 14.87 -14.46
N ASN A 168 -3.96 15.04 -13.16
CA ASN A 168 -3.49 16.30 -12.58
C ASN A 168 -1.96 16.38 -12.70
N SER A 169 -1.45 17.09 -13.71
CA SER A 169 0.00 17.24 -13.94
C SER A 169 0.72 17.90 -12.77
N GLN A 170 0.08 18.84 -12.05
CA GLN A 170 0.70 19.57 -10.94
C GLN A 170 0.84 18.70 -9.68
N LYS A 171 -0.13 17.82 -9.42
CA LYS A 171 -0.11 16.88 -8.29
C LYS A 171 0.58 15.57 -8.61
N THR A 172 0.72 15.24 -9.89
CA THR A 172 1.53 14.11 -10.34
C THR A 172 2.99 14.40 -10.05
N LYS A 173 3.67 13.47 -9.38
CA LYS A 173 5.08 13.57 -9.00
C LYS A 173 5.79 12.28 -9.37
N PHE A 174 7.12 12.29 -9.43
CA PHE A 174 7.87 11.06 -9.62
C PHE A 174 9.03 10.90 -8.63
N ILE A 175 9.41 9.66 -8.36
CA ILE A 175 10.60 9.28 -7.58
C ILE A 175 11.50 8.40 -8.45
N THR A 176 12.79 8.73 -8.49
CA THR A 176 13.81 7.85 -9.08
C THR A 176 14.39 6.95 -8.00
N PHE A 177 14.12 5.65 -8.07
CA PHE A 177 14.60 4.67 -7.10
C PHE A 177 16.04 4.27 -7.36
N LYS A 178 16.86 4.25 -6.29
CA LYS A 178 18.29 3.94 -6.38
C LYS A 178 18.83 3.24 -5.14
N THR A 179 19.95 2.54 -5.32
CA THR A 179 20.80 2.14 -4.19
C THR A 179 21.72 3.29 -3.79
N THR A 180 22.28 3.24 -2.59
CA THR A 180 23.29 4.21 -2.13
C THR A 180 24.57 4.21 -2.97
N GLN A 181 24.84 3.11 -3.68
CA GLN A 181 26.03 2.92 -4.51
C GLN A 181 25.80 3.41 -5.95
N ASN A 182 24.55 3.45 -6.42
CA ASN A 182 24.20 3.99 -7.72
C ASN A 182 24.02 5.51 -7.62
N ARG A 183 25.08 6.25 -7.91
CA ARG A 183 24.99 7.70 -8.09
C ARG A 183 24.26 7.98 -9.40
N ILE A 184 23.17 8.74 -9.31
CA ILE A 184 22.51 9.30 -10.49
C ILE A 184 23.44 10.36 -11.05
N ILE A 185 23.88 10.19 -12.30
CA ILE A 185 24.77 11.13 -12.99
C ILE A 185 23.96 12.35 -13.48
N ARG A 186 22.71 12.12 -13.87
CA ARG A 186 21.77 13.13 -14.36
C ARG A 186 20.36 12.81 -13.89
N GLU A 187 19.65 13.82 -13.40
CA GLU A 187 18.24 13.68 -13.02
C GLU A 187 17.34 13.62 -14.27
N PRO A 188 16.36 12.71 -14.31
CA PRO A 188 15.49 12.58 -15.48
C PRO A 188 14.50 13.74 -15.55
N THR A 189 14.20 14.17 -16.77
CA THR A 189 13.20 15.20 -17.08
C THR A 189 11.97 14.55 -17.71
N ILE A 190 10.94 14.30 -16.90
CA ILE A 190 9.69 13.69 -17.38
C ILE A 190 8.70 14.79 -17.75
N MET A 191 8.10 14.68 -18.94
CA MET A 191 7.12 15.64 -19.45
C MET A 191 5.76 14.98 -19.69
N TYR A 192 4.69 15.73 -19.43
CA TYR A 192 3.32 15.38 -19.76
C TYR A 192 2.54 16.64 -20.14
N ASN A 193 1.86 16.67 -21.29
CA ASN A 193 1.14 17.86 -21.79
C ASN A 193 1.99 19.16 -21.71
N SER A 194 3.25 19.09 -22.15
CA SER A 194 4.20 20.22 -22.08
C SER A 194 4.50 20.75 -20.66
N HIS A 195 4.14 20.01 -19.62
CA HIS A 195 4.48 20.31 -18.23
C HIS A 195 5.58 19.37 -17.74
N HIS A 196 6.56 19.93 -17.03
CA HIS A 196 7.55 19.14 -16.30
C HIS A 196 6.91 18.56 -15.05
N ILE A 197 6.96 17.24 -14.93
CA ILE A 197 6.56 16.55 -13.70
C ILE A 197 7.65 16.77 -12.67
N GLU A 198 7.28 17.20 -11.47
CA GLU A 198 8.24 17.48 -10.41
C GLU A 198 8.76 16.17 -9.79
N LYS A 199 10.07 16.15 -9.56
CA LYS A 199 10.75 15.07 -8.86
C LYS A 199 10.64 15.27 -7.36
N GLU A 200 10.32 14.19 -6.65
CA GLU A 200 10.38 14.12 -5.19
C GLU A 200 11.39 13.06 -4.73
N ASN A 201 11.94 13.25 -3.53
CA ASN A 201 12.78 12.21 -2.89
C ASN A 201 11.96 11.24 -2.03
N SER A 202 10.76 11.64 -1.64
CA SER A 202 9.82 10.87 -0.83
C SER A 202 8.38 11.27 -1.14
N MET A 203 7.46 10.31 -1.20
CA MET A 203 6.05 10.57 -1.52
C MET A 203 5.12 9.75 -0.64
N ASN A 204 3.92 10.29 -0.38
CA ASN A 204 2.85 9.52 0.24
C ASN A 204 2.30 8.52 -0.80
N PHE A 205 2.24 7.24 -0.45
CA PHE A 205 1.74 6.19 -1.31
C PHE A 205 0.98 5.18 -0.48
N LEU A 206 -0.33 5.03 -0.73
CA LEU A 206 -1.17 4.04 -0.03
C LEU A 206 -1.01 4.10 1.50
N GLY A 207 -0.95 5.31 2.07
CA GLY A 207 -0.77 5.55 3.51
C GLY A 207 0.67 5.39 4.04
N LEU A 208 1.62 4.97 3.20
CA LEU A 208 3.06 4.92 3.48
C LEU A 208 3.75 6.23 3.08
N ILE A 209 4.96 6.45 3.58
CA ILE A 209 5.91 7.41 3.01
C ILE A 209 7.04 6.59 2.38
N VAL A 210 7.12 6.61 1.05
CA VAL A 210 8.09 5.84 0.27
C VAL A 210 9.20 6.79 -0.16
N ASP A 211 10.45 6.50 0.22
CA ASP A 211 11.63 7.25 -0.21
C ASP A 211 12.41 6.56 -1.34
N GLN A 212 13.19 7.33 -2.10
CA GLN A 212 14.01 6.86 -3.22
C GLN A 212 14.96 5.69 -2.90
N ASN A 213 15.30 5.46 -1.63
CA ASN A 213 16.18 4.38 -1.18
C ASN A 213 15.46 3.28 -0.38
N LEU A 214 14.14 3.39 -0.19
CA LEU A 214 13.34 2.51 0.66
C LEU A 214 13.94 2.36 2.06
N ASN A 215 14.40 3.47 2.66
CA ASN A 215 14.94 3.51 4.01
C ASN A 215 13.83 3.57 5.08
N TRP A 216 12.69 4.15 4.74
CA TRP A 216 11.51 4.27 5.60
C TRP A 216 11.71 5.14 6.86
N ASP A 217 12.75 5.98 6.89
CA ASP A 217 13.07 6.82 8.05
C ASP A 217 11.90 7.78 8.39
N ASP A 218 11.39 8.50 7.38
CA ASP A 218 10.25 9.42 7.56
C ASP A 218 8.95 8.71 7.92
N TYR A 219 8.73 7.53 7.34
CA TYR A 219 7.55 6.72 7.66
C TYR A 219 7.58 6.22 9.11
N VAL A 220 8.74 5.76 9.58
CA VAL A 220 8.91 5.33 10.97
C VAL A 220 8.69 6.51 11.93
N ASN A 221 9.18 7.71 11.59
CA ASN A 221 8.92 8.92 12.38
C ASN A 221 7.41 9.23 12.46
N LYS A 222 6.68 9.12 11.34
CA LYS A 222 5.21 9.24 11.31
C LYS A 222 4.51 8.17 12.18
N ILE A 223 5.02 6.93 12.21
CA ILE A 223 4.49 5.89 13.09
C ILE A 223 4.77 6.24 14.56
N LEU A 224 5.98 6.69 14.89
CA LEU A 224 6.36 7.04 16.26
C LEU A 224 5.49 8.17 16.83
N THR A 225 5.14 9.19 16.03
CA THR A 225 4.21 10.25 16.48
C THR A 225 2.82 9.68 16.80
N LYS A 226 2.31 8.75 15.98
CA LYS A 226 1.06 8.04 16.25
C LYS A 226 1.14 7.17 17.51
N ILE A 227 2.22 6.40 17.67
CA ILE A 227 2.44 5.59 18.89
C ILE A 227 2.48 6.50 20.13
N ASN A 228 3.12 7.67 20.07
CA ASN A 228 3.17 8.60 21.19
C ASN A 228 1.77 9.10 21.60
N SER A 229 0.87 9.36 20.63
CA SER A 229 -0.53 9.66 20.94
C SER A 229 -1.25 8.48 21.61
N GLY A 230 -0.98 7.25 21.16
CA GLY A 230 -1.49 6.03 21.81
C GLY A 230 -0.94 5.83 23.23
N ILE A 231 0.34 6.15 23.46
CA ILE A 231 0.96 6.13 24.80
C ILE A 231 0.29 7.14 25.71
N TYR A 232 -0.01 8.35 25.22
CA TYR A 232 -0.72 9.36 26.00
C TYR A 232 -2.11 8.84 26.42
N ALA A 233 -2.87 8.29 25.46
CA ALA A 233 -4.17 7.68 25.73
C ALA A 233 -4.05 6.56 26.78
N LEU A 234 -3.12 5.62 26.61
CA LEU A 234 -2.86 4.55 27.57
C LEU A 234 -2.52 5.09 28.97
N THR A 235 -1.69 6.13 29.04
CA THR A 235 -1.28 6.74 30.31
C THR A 235 -2.50 7.28 31.04
N LYS A 236 -3.34 8.07 30.36
CA LYS A 236 -4.56 8.64 30.97
C LYS A 236 -5.56 7.57 31.37
N MET A 237 -5.79 6.57 30.52
CA MET A 237 -6.75 5.51 30.80
C MET A 237 -6.24 4.52 31.86
N SER A 238 -4.93 4.38 32.05
CA SER A 238 -4.36 3.44 33.04
C SER A 238 -4.77 3.73 34.48
N HIS A 239 -5.19 4.96 34.77
CA HIS A 239 -5.72 5.36 36.08
C HIS A 239 -7.13 4.83 36.35
N TYR A 240 -7.91 4.54 35.30
CA TYR A 240 -9.34 4.26 35.41
C TYR A 240 -9.74 2.88 34.87
N CYS A 241 -8.92 2.28 34.00
CA CYS A 241 -9.27 1.07 33.27
C CYS A 241 -8.51 -0.17 33.77
N ASP A 242 -9.12 -1.33 33.58
CA ASP A 242 -8.51 -2.63 33.82
C ASP A 242 -7.52 -3.03 32.71
N SER A 243 -6.71 -4.06 32.97
CA SER A 243 -5.69 -4.54 32.03
C SER A 243 -6.28 -4.95 30.67
N LYS A 244 -7.49 -5.52 30.65
CA LYS A 244 -8.17 -5.93 29.42
C LYS A 244 -8.54 -4.74 28.55
N THR A 245 -9.11 -3.68 29.13
CA THR A 245 -9.44 -2.46 28.39
C THR A 245 -8.19 -1.75 27.89
N LEU A 246 -7.14 -1.67 28.72
CA LEU A 246 -5.86 -1.09 28.31
C LEU A 246 -5.22 -1.86 27.15
N LYS A 247 -5.35 -3.19 27.15
CA LYS A 247 -4.89 -4.03 26.03
C LYS A 247 -5.68 -3.76 24.75
N ASN A 248 -6.99 -3.53 24.84
CA ASN A 248 -7.80 -3.14 23.67
C ASN A 248 -7.36 -1.77 23.13
N ILE A 249 -7.11 -0.79 24.01
CA ILE A 249 -6.60 0.54 23.63
C ILE A 249 -5.24 0.40 22.93
N TYR A 250 -4.34 -0.44 23.45
CA TYR A 250 -3.06 -0.73 22.81
C TYR A 250 -3.23 -1.29 21.39
N PHE A 251 -4.10 -2.28 21.19
CA PHE A 251 -4.31 -2.84 19.86
C PHE A 251 -4.93 -1.81 18.90
N ALA A 252 -5.86 -1.00 19.37
CA ALA A 252 -6.56 0.00 18.57
C ALA A 252 -5.68 1.20 18.18
N HIS A 253 -4.85 1.72 19.10
CA HIS A 253 -4.13 2.98 18.91
C HIS A 253 -2.60 2.85 18.79
N VAL A 254 -2.03 1.66 19.03
CA VAL A 254 -0.59 1.44 18.93
C VAL A 254 -0.29 0.33 17.92
N GLN A 255 -0.77 -0.89 18.18
CA GLN A 255 -0.44 -2.03 17.32
C GLN A 255 -1.01 -1.88 15.91
N SER A 256 -2.21 -1.29 15.76
CA SER A 256 -2.82 -1.01 14.45
C SER A 256 -1.87 -0.23 13.53
N HIS A 257 -1.26 0.85 14.04
CA HIS A 257 -0.28 1.66 13.31
C HIS A 257 1.03 0.92 13.05
N ILE A 258 1.51 0.09 13.99
CA ILE A 258 2.72 -0.72 13.80
C ILE A 258 2.46 -1.86 12.79
N SER A 259 1.26 -2.41 12.74
CA SER A 259 0.94 -3.56 11.87
C SER A 259 0.77 -3.16 10.41
N TYR A 260 0.32 -1.93 10.16
CA TYR A 260 0.03 -1.46 8.83
C TYR A 260 1.28 -1.45 7.95
N CYS A 261 1.33 -2.32 6.94
CA CYS A 261 2.44 -2.45 6.00
C CYS A 261 3.83 -2.73 6.63
N ILE A 262 3.89 -3.31 7.83
CA ILE A 262 5.16 -3.70 8.50
C ILE A 262 6.03 -4.62 7.66
N ALA A 263 5.44 -5.45 6.80
CA ALA A 263 6.21 -6.30 5.88
C ALA A 263 7.09 -5.50 4.91
N LEU A 264 6.75 -4.24 4.63
CA LEU A 264 7.51 -3.35 3.76
C LEU A 264 8.57 -2.58 4.55
N TYR A 265 8.15 -1.83 5.57
CA TYR A 265 9.10 -0.97 6.28
C TYR A 265 9.90 -1.70 7.35
N GLY A 266 9.50 -2.91 7.75
CA GLY A 266 10.18 -3.71 8.78
C GLY A 266 11.61 -4.14 8.41
N CYS A 267 11.98 -4.04 7.12
CA CYS A 267 13.35 -4.21 6.64
C CYS A 267 14.24 -2.96 6.82
N THR A 268 13.72 -1.91 7.45
CA THR A 268 14.46 -0.68 7.76
C THR A 268 15.66 -0.94 8.68
N LYS A 269 16.45 0.10 8.94
CA LYS A 269 17.62 0.05 9.84
C LYS A 269 17.20 -0.46 11.22
N LYS A 270 18.07 -1.26 11.86
CA LYS A 270 17.84 -1.79 13.22
C LYS A 270 17.52 -0.71 14.25
N ILE A 271 18.09 0.49 14.08
CA ILE A 271 17.83 1.66 14.94
C ILE A 271 16.34 2.02 14.93
N ASN A 272 15.71 2.08 13.75
CA ASN A 272 14.29 2.41 13.59
C ASN A 272 13.38 1.36 14.24
N MET A 273 13.65 0.08 13.97
CA MET A 273 12.92 -1.02 14.61
C MET A 273 13.08 -1.01 16.13
N ASN A 274 14.27 -0.69 16.64
CA ASN A 274 14.51 -0.52 18.07
C ASN A 274 13.78 0.68 18.67
N CYS A 275 13.65 1.79 17.94
CA CYS A 275 12.87 2.94 18.38
C CYS A 275 11.39 2.57 18.57
N ILE A 276 10.80 1.84 17.62
CA ILE A 276 9.42 1.33 17.75
C ILE A 276 9.31 0.36 18.93
N LEU A 277 10.25 -0.59 19.05
CA LEU A 277 10.26 -1.54 20.15
C LEU A 277 10.36 -0.84 21.52
N LYS A 278 11.19 0.19 21.66
CA LYS A 278 11.29 0.99 22.89
C LYS A 278 9.94 1.59 23.28
N GLN A 279 9.17 2.10 22.31
CA GLN A 279 7.84 2.62 22.58
C GLN A 279 6.84 1.51 22.93
N GLN A 280 6.87 0.35 22.25
CA GLN A 280 6.05 -0.80 22.66
C GLN A 280 6.34 -1.24 24.10
N LYS A 281 7.63 -1.28 24.50
CA LYS A 281 8.02 -1.59 25.88
C LYS A 281 7.46 -0.57 26.87
N ARG A 282 7.45 0.73 26.50
CA ARG A 282 6.83 1.78 27.32
C ARG A 282 5.33 1.57 27.49
N CYS A 283 4.61 1.20 26.42
CA CYS A 283 3.19 0.86 26.51
C CYS A 283 2.93 -0.27 27.52
N ILE A 284 3.71 -1.36 27.45
CA ILE A 284 3.55 -2.50 28.36
C ILE A 284 3.76 -2.09 29.82
N ARG A 285 4.79 -1.27 30.10
CA ARG A 285 5.02 -0.78 31.48
C ARG A 285 3.85 0.04 32.00
N ILE A 286 3.26 0.89 31.17
CA ILE A 286 2.08 1.68 31.55
C ILE A 286 0.89 0.76 31.83
N MET A 287 0.62 -0.20 30.94
CA MET A 287 -0.51 -1.11 31.05
C MET A 287 -0.45 -2.00 32.31
N LEU A 288 0.76 -2.37 32.72
CA LEU A 288 1.00 -3.26 33.86
C LEU A 288 1.50 -2.52 35.11
N ARG A 289 1.61 -1.18 35.06
CA ARG A 289 2.11 -0.33 36.14
C ARG A 289 3.49 -0.75 36.67
N LEU A 290 4.36 -1.15 35.76
CA LEU A 290 5.72 -1.62 36.05
C LEU A 290 6.69 -0.47 36.25
N GLU A 291 7.79 -0.74 36.97
CA GLU A 291 8.86 0.23 37.14
C GLU A 291 9.62 0.51 35.85
N TYR A 292 10.28 1.67 35.77
CA TYR A 292 10.99 2.11 34.57
C TYR A 292 12.05 1.10 34.07
N ARG A 293 12.81 0.49 34.99
CA ARG A 293 13.91 -0.44 34.67
C ARG A 293 13.46 -1.90 34.59
N GLU A 294 12.20 -2.19 34.90
CA GLU A 294 11.70 -3.55 34.93
C GLU A 294 11.71 -4.17 33.52
N SER A 295 12.03 -5.48 33.48
CA SER A 295 12.07 -6.25 32.25
C SER A 295 10.66 -6.57 31.78
N VAL A 296 10.37 -6.22 30.53
CA VAL A 296 9.07 -6.46 29.89
C VAL A 296 9.06 -7.67 28.95
N LYS A 297 10.14 -8.47 28.92
CA LYS A 297 10.31 -9.55 27.93
C LYS A 297 9.19 -10.59 28.04
N GLU A 298 8.99 -11.16 29.23
CA GLU A 298 7.94 -12.18 29.46
C GLU A 298 6.53 -11.58 29.39
N HIS A 299 6.40 -10.29 29.70
CA HIS A 299 5.13 -9.57 29.63
C HIS A 299 4.55 -9.49 28.21
N PHE A 300 5.38 -9.47 27.16
CA PHE A 300 4.89 -9.59 25.78
C PHE A 300 4.14 -10.92 25.56
N LYS A 301 4.68 -12.04 26.09
CA LYS A 301 4.06 -13.37 25.97
C LYS A 301 2.77 -13.45 26.78
N HIS A 302 2.81 -13.03 28.05
CA HIS A 302 1.63 -13.05 28.92
C HIS A 302 0.47 -12.22 28.34
N LEU A 303 0.78 -11.07 27.76
CA LEU A 303 -0.22 -10.22 27.11
C LEU A 303 -0.59 -10.68 25.71
N ASN A 304 0.06 -11.70 25.14
CA ASN A 304 -0.11 -12.13 23.74
C ASN A 304 0.08 -10.95 22.76
N ILE A 305 1.13 -10.14 22.99
CA ILE A 305 1.48 -8.99 22.15
C ILE A 305 2.74 -9.34 21.37
N PHE A 306 2.71 -9.15 20.05
CA PHE A 306 3.92 -9.28 19.23
C PHE A 306 4.82 -8.07 19.37
N THR A 307 6.11 -8.33 19.57
CA THR A 307 7.14 -7.32 19.32
C THR A 307 7.10 -6.90 17.85
N VAL A 308 7.55 -5.70 17.54
CA VAL A 308 7.65 -5.20 16.16
C VAL A 308 8.43 -6.17 15.24
N TYR A 309 9.45 -6.85 15.77
CA TYR A 309 10.20 -7.88 15.02
C TYR A 309 9.37 -9.13 14.77
N SER A 310 8.68 -9.64 15.79
CA SER A 310 7.79 -10.79 15.66
C SER A 310 6.66 -10.50 14.66
N LEU A 311 6.12 -9.28 14.69
CA LEU A 311 5.08 -8.84 13.76
C LEU A 311 5.59 -8.73 12.33
N TYR A 312 6.79 -8.19 12.12
CA TYR A 312 7.44 -8.16 10.80
C TYR A 312 7.62 -9.56 10.22
N ILE A 313 8.18 -10.48 11.01
CA ILE A 313 8.36 -11.89 10.62
C ILE A 313 7.01 -12.51 10.25
N TYR A 314 6.00 -12.28 11.10
CA TYR A 314 4.66 -12.82 10.91
C TYR A 314 4.02 -12.35 9.60
N GLU A 315 4.04 -11.05 9.32
CA GLU A 315 3.42 -10.52 8.09
C GLU A 315 4.19 -10.95 6.82
N CYS A 316 5.53 -11.00 6.85
CA CYS A 316 6.32 -11.49 5.72
C CYS A 316 6.01 -12.96 5.38
N ILE A 317 5.87 -13.82 6.39
CA ILE A 317 5.49 -15.23 6.20
C ILE A 317 4.07 -15.33 5.61
N LEU A 318 3.14 -14.50 6.07
CA LEU A 318 1.77 -14.48 5.53
C LEU A 318 1.71 -14.05 4.07
N ILE A 319 2.53 -13.08 3.65
CA ILE A 319 2.63 -12.67 2.25
C ILE A 319 3.05 -13.87 1.39
N VAL A 320 4.12 -14.56 1.77
CA VAL A 320 4.59 -15.74 1.03
C VAL A 320 3.53 -16.84 1.01
N LYS A 321 2.85 -17.10 2.13
CA LYS A 321 1.82 -18.14 2.20
C LYS A 321 0.60 -17.81 1.33
N THR A 322 0.18 -16.54 1.28
CA THR A 322 -0.94 -16.13 0.41
C THR A 322 -0.56 -16.12 -1.07
N GLN A 323 0.71 -15.89 -1.41
CA GLN A 323 1.21 -15.96 -2.78
C GLN A 323 1.61 -17.37 -3.23
N SER A 324 1.84 -18.30 -2.31
CA SER A 324 2.29 -19.67 -2.61
C SER A 324 1.32 -20.49 -3.48
N SER A 325 0.05 -20.11 -3.58
CA SER A 325 -0.89 -20.70 -4.55
C SER A 325 -0.62 -20.28 -6.00
N LYS A 326 0.22 -19.26 -6.24
CA LYS A 326 0.63 -18.77 -7.57
C LYS A 326 2.07 -19.11 -7.93
N LEU A 327 2.89 -19.50 -6.96
CA LEU A 327 4.29 -19.84 -7.16
C LEU A 327 4.41 -21.35 -7.20
N ASN A 328 4.25 -21.92 -8.40
CA ASN A 328 4.86 -23.19 -8.72
C ASN A 328 6.33 -23.06 -8.29
N THR A 329 6.76 -23.96 -7.39
CA THR A 329 8.17 -24.19 -7.09
C THR A 329 8.95 -24.11 -8.39
N THR A 330 9.90 -23.17 -8.47
CA THR A 330 10.74 -22.96 -9.65
C THR A 330 11.17 -24.32 -10.22
N PRO A 331 10.95 -24.59 -11.52
CA PRO A 331 11.44 -25.83 -12.11
C PRO A 331 12.96 -25.86 -11.93
N SER A 332 13.47 -26.99 -11.48
CA SER A 332 14.90 -27.24 -11.35
C SER A 332 15.57 -27.05 -12.72
N PHE A 333 16.27 -25.94 -12.94
CA PHE A 333 17.03 -25.70 -14.17
C PHE A 333 18.27 -26.61 -14.30
N HIS A 334 18.50 -27.53 -13.36
CA HIS A 334 19.63 -28.45 -13.35
C HIS A 334 19.19 -29.87 -13.02
N THR A 335 19.64 -30.84 -13.83
CA THR A 335 19.40 -32.29 -13.70
C THR A 335 20.30 -32.96 -12.64
N TYR A 336 21.13 -32.19 -11.93
CA TYR A 336 22.07 -32.69 -10.92
C TYR A 336 21.83 -32.05 -9.54
N ASN A 337 22.13 -32.80 -8.47
CA ASN A 337 21.99 -32.37 -7.09
C ASN A 337 22.98 -31.23 -6.77
N THR A 338 22.49 -29.98 -6.73
CA THR A 338 23.26 -28.86 -6.20
C THR A 338 23.03 -28.72 -4.68
N ARG A 339 24.03 -28.25 -3.93
CA ARG A 339 23.94 -27.97 -2.48
C ARG A 339 22.77 -27.05 -2.08
N ASN A 340 22.16 -26.36 -3.06
CA ASN A 340 21.08 -25.40 -2.90
C ASN A 340 19.74 -25.88 -3.52
N ARG A 341 19.60 -27.16 -3.88
CA ARG A 341 18.38 -27.70 -4.49
C ARG A 341 17.12 -27.43 -3.66
N ASP A 342 17.25 -27.43 -2.33
CA ASP A 342 16.17 -27.17 -1.38
C ASP A 342 16.08 -25.69 -0.94
N ASN A 343 16.96 -24.82 -1.45
CA ASN A 343 16.91 -23.40 -1.13
C ASN A 343 15.82 -22.71 -1.93
N ILE A 344 14.70 -22.44 -1.25
CA ILE A 344 13.54 -21.65 -1.75
C ILE A 344 13.93 -20.18 -2.06
N ILE A 345 15.17 -19.77 -1.80
CA ILE A 345 15.61 -18.38 -1.92
C ILE A 345 16.23 -18.14 -3.30
N GLN A 346 15.65 -17.22 -4.06
CA GLN A 346 16.20 -16.82 -5.35
C GLN A 346 17.56 -16.10 -5.20
N PRO A 347 18.51 -16.37 -6.11
CA PRO A 347 19.75 -15.61 -6.18
C PRO A 347 19.44 -14.15 -6.52
N HIS A 348 20.18 -13.22 -5.94
CA HIS A 348 20.04 -11.78 -6.15
C HIS A 348 21.41 -11.11 -6.12
N ARG A 349 21.53 -9.91 -6.72
CA ARG A 349 22.83 -9.23 -6.81
C ARG A 349 23.10 -8.30 -5.63
N LEU A 350 22.10 -7.51 -5.25
CA LEU A 350 22.27 -6.38 -4.33
C LEU A 350 21.67 -6.71 -2.98
N LYS A 351 22.31 -6.25 -1.90
CA LYS A 351 21.70 -6.25 -0.56
C LYS A 351 20.34 -5.52 -0.52
N PHE A 352 20.11 -4.60 -1.46
CA PHE A 352 18.82 -3.94 -1.66
C PHE A 352 17.68 -4.95 -1.90
N TYR A 353 17.95 -6.08 -2.56
CA TYR A 353 16.98 -7.14 -2.79
C TYR A 353 16.49 -7.79 -1.49
N GLU A 354 17.31 -7.80 -0.43
CA GLU A 354 16.90 -8.34 0.86
C GLU A 354 15.78 -7.53 1.53
N LYS A 355 15.50 -6.31 1.05
CA LYS A 355 14.34 -5.50 1.49
C LYS A 355 13.01 -6.05 0.96
N LYS A 356 13.04 -6.98 0.01
CA LYS A 356 11.84 -7.54 -0.63
C LYS A 356 11.03 -8.37 0.38
N PRO A 357 9.74 -8.04 0.66
CA PRO A 357 8.91 -8.77 1.63
C PRO A 357 8.84 -10.28 1.40
N THR A 358 8.72 -10.73 0.15
CA THR A 358 8.71 -12.15 -0.21
C THR A 358 10.04 -12.83 0.04
N TYR A 359 11.16 -12.19 -0.27
CA TYR A 359 12.49 -12.72 0.06
C TYR A 359 12.64 -12.91 1.58
N ALA A 360 12.29 -11.88 2.36
CA ALA A 360 12.30 -11.95 3.81
C ALA A 360 11.35 -13.06 4.32
N GLY A 361 10.16 -13.16 3.75
CA GLY A 361 9.18 -14.20 4.06
C GLY A 361 9.72 -15.61 3.83
N TYR A 362 10.36 -15.88 2.68
CA TYR A 362 10.98 -17.18 2.39
C TYR A 362 12.15 -17.48 3.33
N LYS A 363 12.96 -16.46 3.67
CA LYS A 363 14.04 -16.57 4.65
C LYS A 363 13.52 -16.94 6.04
N PHE A 364 12.43 -16.31 6.48
CA PHE A 364 11.80 -16.61 7.76
C PHE A 364 11.07 -17.96 7.75
N LEU A 365 10.45 -18.32 6.63
CA LEU A 365 9.72 -19.56 6.48
C LEU A 365 10.62 -20.76 6.79
N LYS A 366 11.91 -20.72 6.45
CA LYS A 366 12.87 -21.80 6.77
C LYS A 366 12.86 -22.24 8.24
N TYR A 367 12.68 -21.29 9.16
CA TYR A 367 12.69 -21.53 10.60
C TYR A 367 11.34 -21.99 11.16
N VAL A 368 10.29 -22.06 10.33
CA VAL A 368 8.99 -22.57 10.73
C VAL A 368 8.99 -24.11 10.69
N PRO A 369 8.48 -24.80 11.72
CA PRO A 369 8.32 -26.25 11.70
C PRO A 369 7.52 -26.77 10.50
N GLU A 370 7.94 -27.91 9.92
CA GLU A 370 7.34 -28.50 8.70
C GLU A 370 5.86 -28.84 8.85
N ASN A 371 5.44 -29.27 10.05
CA ASN A 371 4.03 -29.55 10.35
C ASN A 371 3.14 -28.30 10.17
N ILE A 372 3.65 -27.11 10.45
CA ILE A 372 2.92 -25.85 10.28
C ILE A 372 3.05 -25.33 8.86
N LYS A 373 4.22 -25.49 8.21
CA LYS A 373 4.41 -25.11 6.80
C LYS A 373 3.44 -25.82 5.85
N LYS A 374 3.18 -27.11 6.08
CA LYS A 374 2.31 -27.95 5.24
C LYS A 374 0.82 -27.63 5.37
N GLU A 375 0.39 -26.88 6.38
CA GLU A 375 -1.01 -26.47 6.53
C GLU A 375 -1.43 -25.60 5.34
N GLN A 376 -2.45 -26.03 4.60
CA GLN A 376 -2.94 -25.32 3.41
C GLN A 376 -4.01 -24.30 3.77
N ASN A 377 -4.77 -24.52 4.84
CA ASN A 377 -5.79 -23.59 5.28
C ASN A 377 -5.15 -22.37 5.96
N LEU A 378 -5.25 -21.20 5.31
CA LEU A 378 -4.67 -19.95 5.81
C LEU A 378 -5.16 -19.56 7.22
N VAL A 379 -6.39 -19.89 7.58
CA VAL A 379 -6.94 -19.59 8.91
C VAL A 379 -6.28 -20.47 9.96
N ARG A 380 -6.20 -21.79 9.71
CA ARG A 380 -5.51 -22.74 10.60
C ARG A 380 -4.02 -22.43 10.71
N PHE A 381 -3.38 -22.10 9.59
CA PHE A 381 -1.98 -21.67 9.55
C PHE A 381 -1.75 -20.47 10.46
N LYS A 382 -2.58 -19.42 10.37
CA LYS A 382 -2.49 -18.24 11.24
C LYS A 382 -2.60 -18.60 12.72
N ILE A 383 -3.53 -19.49 13.09
CA ILE A 383 -3.72 -19.92 14.48
C ILE A 383 -2.49 -20.66 14.99
N PHE A 384 -2.03 -21.68 14.27
CA PHE A 384 -0.85 -22.47 14.66
C PHE A 384 0.42 -21.63 14.70
N PHE A 385 0.60 -20.74 13.73
CA PHE A 385 1.78 -19.90 13.66
C PHE A 385 1.80 -18.84 14.78
N LYS A 386 0.65 -18.27 15.16
CA LYS A 386 0.57 -17.41 16.35
C LYS A 386 0.93 -18.16 17.63
N SER A 387 0.54 -19.43 17.75
CA SER A 387 0.83 -20.24 18.93
C SER A 387 2.34 -20.51 19.13
N LEU A 388 3.14 -20.54 18.05
CA LEU A 388 4.59 -20.68 18.12
C LEU A 388 5.26 -19.46 18.75
N SER A 389 4.76 -18.25 18.49
CA SER A 389 5.35 -17.02 19.03
C SER A 389 5.01 -16.78 20.50
N ASN A 390 4.04 -17.51 21.04
CA ASN A 390 3.62 -17.45 22.44
C ASN A 390 4.31 -18.53 23.31
N LYS A 391 4.97 -19.51 22.69
CA LYS A 391 5.90 -20.44 23.35
C LYS A 391 7.29 -19.80 23.34
#